data_AF-A0A7K2VF82-F1
#
_entry.id   AF-A0A7K2VF82-F1
#
_cell.length_a   1.000
_cell.length_b   1.000
_cell.length_c   1.000
_cell.angle_alpha   90.00
_cell.angle_beta   90.00
_cell.angle_gamma   90.00
#
_symmetry.space_group_name_H-M   'P 1'
#
loop_
_entity.id
_entity.type
_entity.pdbx_description
1 polymer ?
#
loop_
_entity_poly.entity_id
_entity_poly.type
_entity_poly.pdbx_seq_one_letter_code
_entity_poly.pdbx_strand_id
1 'polypeptide(L)'
;GWHKWKLGWLNPRQVACVRGTGPARLTLEPLAAGPGVPVRGTSGTPAFGLGNGTKLALVRTGADTDLAFEARGPVGNDRTACKQGILVYRVRAGVESGEGPVDVVDAHPHTEACWENSVYPPLADAPVSLGESFTVPGDGVKVEVEERTPAGAWTVRITPGEGA
;
A
#
# COMPACT_ATOMS: atom_id res chain seq x y z
N GLY A 1 5.40 -5.06 -1.56
CA GLY A 1 6.38 -3.98 -1.35
C GLY A 1 7.56 -4.44 -0.49
N TRP A 2 7.28 -4.91 0.71
CA TRP A 2 8.26 -5.38 1.71
C TRP A 2 9.40 -6.24 1.15
N HIS A 3 9.10 -7.33 0.44
CA HIS A 3 10.13 -8.19 -0.13
C HIS A 3 11.04 -7.46 -1.14
N LYS A 4 10.50 -6.55 -1.96
CA LYS A 4 11.31 -5.74 -2.89
C LYS A 4 12.26 -4.82 -2.13
N TRP A 5 11.83 -4.26 -0.99
CA TRP A 5 12.71 -3.48 -0.12
C TRP A 5 13.82 -4.35 0.47
N LYS A 6 13.48 -5.50 1.06
CA LYS A 6 14.46 -6.44 1.65
C LYS A 6 15.50 -6.95 0.63
N LEU A 7 15.11 -7.09 -0.64
CA LEU A 7 15.98 -7.51 -1.74
C LEU A 7 16.78 -6.35 -2.37
N GLY A 8 16.65 -5.12 -1.86
CA GLY A 8 17.38 -3.96 -2.36
C GLY A 8 16.86 -3.38 -3.68
N TRP A 9 15.64 -3.72 -4.10
CA TRP A 9 15.05 -3.21 -5.35
C TRP A 9 14.37 -1.85 -5.18
N LEU A 10 14.03 -1.47 -3.94
CA LEU A 10 13.58 -0.12 -3.62
C LEU A 10 14.75 0.66 -3.04
N ASN A 11 14.97 1.88 -3.53
CA ASN A 11 15.95 2.78 -2.90
C ASN A 11 15.44 3.19 -1.51
N PRO A 12 16.33 3.46 -0.53
CA PRO A 12 15.91 3.89 0.81
C PRO A 12 14.95 5.09 0.80
N ARG A 13 15.16 6.05 -0.11
CA ARG A 13 14.29 7.23 -0.30
C ARG A 13 12.88 6.89 -0.80
N GLN A 14 12.65 5.69 -1.32
CA GLN A 14 11.35 5.22 -1.79
C GLN A 14 10.56 4.52 -0.67
N VAL A 15 11.14 4.42 0.53
CA VAL A 15 10.50 3.86 1.72
C VAL A 15 10.39 4.96 2.77
N ALA A 16 9.15 5.28 3.18
CA ALA A 16 8.89 6.23 4.24
C ALA A 16 8.59 5.50 5.55
N CYS A 17 9.27 5.86 6.64
CA CYS A 17 8.89 5.42 7.98
C CYS A 17 8.04 6.51 8.63
N VAL A 18 6.78 6.21 8.92
CA VAL A 18 5.90 7.08 9.68
C VAL A 18 6.12 6.79 11.16
N ARG A 19 6.41 7.84 11.95
CA ARG A 19 6.80 7.75 13.36
C ARG A 19 6.13 8.83 14.19
N GLY A 20 6.03 8.60 15.49
CA GLY A 20 5.49 9.55 16.45
C GLY A 20 3.96 9.52 16.49
N THR A 21 3.36 10.43 17.27
CA THR A 21 1.92 10.41 17.55
C THR A 21 1.09 11.24 16.56
N GLY A 22 1.74 11.96 15.65
CA GLY A 22 1.08 12.85 14.69
C GLY A 22 0.80 12.19 13.34
N PRO A 23 -0.25 12.64 12.63
CA PRO A 23 -0.53 12.18 11.28
C PRO A 23 0.57 12.62 10.30
N ALA A 24 1.01 11.71 9.44
CA ALA A 24 1.90 11.98 8.32
C ALA A 24 1.14 11.91 7.00
N ARG A 25 1.26 12.97 6.19
CA ARG A 25 0.71 13.02 4.83
C ARG A 25 1.80 12.64 3.82
N LEU A 26 1.53 11.64 2.99
CA LEU A 26 2.48 11.07 2.03
C LEU A 26 1.84 10.95 0.64
N THR A 27 2.64 11.01 -0.41
CA THR A 27 2.23 10.63 -1.76
C THR A 27 2.94 9.34 -2.16
N LEU A 28 2.17 8.27 -2.38
CA LEU A 28 2.64 6.95 -2.74
C LEU A 28 2.49 6.71 -4.24
N GLU A 29 3.59 6.38 -4.89
CA GLU A 29 3.56 5.87 -6.25
C GLU A 29 3.28 4.36 -6.25
N PRO A 30 2.59 3.83 -7.27
CA PRO A 30 2.52 2.39 -7.48
C PRO A 30 3.92 1.75 -7.52
N LEU A 31 4.04 0.54 -6.96
CA LEU A 31 5.34 -0.15 -6.88
C LEU A 31 6.01 -0.36 -8.23
N ALA A 32 5.22 -0.61 -9.29
CA ALA A 32 5.73 -0.82 -10.64
C ALA A 32 6.01 0.47 -11.41
N ALA A 33 5.63 1.65 -10.89
CA ALA A 33 5.97 2.92 -11.54
C ALA A 33 7.50 3.07 -11.60
N GLY A 34 8.04 3.42 -12.76
CA GLY A 34 9.47 3.46 -13.01
C GLY A 34 9.78 4.02 -14.40
N PRO A 35 11.05 4.27 -14.71
CA PRO A 35 11.46 4.72 -16.05
C PRO A 35 10.89 3.80 -17.14
N GLY A 36 10.19 4.39 -18.12
CA GLY A 36 9.62 3.66 -19.25
C GLY A 36 8.38 2.80 -18.94
N VAL A 37 7.89 2.80 -17.69
CA VAL A 37 6.65 2.09 -17.32
C VAL A 37 5.48 3.08 -17.36
N PRO A 38 4.54 2.96 -18.33
CA PRO A 38 3.41 3.86 -18.41
C PRO A 38 2.48 3.62 -17.22
N VAL A 39 2.25 4.67 -16.43
CA VAL A 39 1.21 4.69 -15.40
C VAL A 39 0.02 5.46 -15.97
N ARG A 40 -1.19 4.90 -15.88
CA ARG A 40 -2.40 5.62 -16.27
C ARG A 40 -2.74 6.66 -15.22
N GLY A 41 -2.74 7.93 -15.64
CA GLY A 41 -3.25 9.05 -14.86
C GLY A 41 -4.77 8.99 -14.70
N THR A 42 -5.34 9.96 -13.98
CA THR A 42 -6.79 10.04 -13.77
C THR A 42 -7.57 10.36 -15.06
N SER A 43 -6.92 10.99 -16.05
CA SER A 43 -7.44 11.20 -17.41
C SER A 43 -7.45 9.93 -18.28
N GLY A 44 -6.91 8.82 -17.80
CA GLY A 44 -6.74 7.58 -18.57
C GLY A 44 -5.53 7.59 -19.53
N THR A 45 -4.91 8.74 -19.76
CA THR A 45 -3.68 8.86 -20.56
C THR A 45 -2.45 8.44 -19.75
N PRO A 46 -1.40 7.91 -20.39
CA PRO A 46 -0.11 7.71 -19.72
C PRO A 46 0.38 9.03 -19.12
N ALA A 47 0.75 8.99 -17.84
CA ALA A 47 1.43 10.07 -17.16
C ALA A 47 2.91 9.74 -17.01
N PHE A 48 3.74 10.77 -17.07
CA PHE A 48 5.19 10.69 -16.89
C PHE A 48 5.60 11.33 -15.56
N GLY A 49 6.82 11.05 -15.11
CA GLY A 49 7.41 11.66 -13.92
C GLY A 49 7.33 10.82 -12.64
N LEU A 50 6.58 9.71 -12.65
CA LEU A 50 6.63 8.72 -11.58
C LEU A 50 7.83 7.77 -11.73
N GLY A 51 8.25 7.16 -10.63
CA GLY A 51 9.30 6.15 -10.57
C GLY A 51 10.34 6.39 -9.49
N ASN A 52 10.35 7.58 -8.91
CA ASN A 52 11.39 8.06 -8.01
C ASN A 52 10.87 8.48 -6.63
N GLY A 53 9.55 8.62 -6.47
CA GLY A 53 8.90 8.97 -5.21
C GLY A 53 8.78 7.80 -4.23
N THR A 54 8.09 8.05 -3.11
CA THR A 54 7.78 7.04 -2.10
C THR A 54 6.89 5.95 -2.70
N LYS A 55 7.23 4.68 -2.47
CA LYS A 55 6.51 3.51 -2.96
C LYS A 55 5.96 2.61 -1.85
N LEU A 56 6.52 2.75 -0.65
CA LEU A 56 6.16 1.96 0.51
C LEU A 56 6.20 2.88 1.73
N ALA A 57 5.13 2.91 2.52
CA ALA A 57 5.17 3.50 3.85
C ALA A 57 5.15 2.37 4.90
N LEU A 58 5.86 2.58 6.00
CA LEU A 58 5.95 1.66 7.13
C LEU A 58 5.57 2.39 8.41
N VAL A 59 4.73 1.77 9.25
CA VAL A 59 4.45 2.19 10.62
C VAL A 59 4.89 1.05 11.53
N ARG A 60 5.76 1.33 12.50
CA ARG A 60 6.15 0.32 13.49
C ARG A 60 4.95 0.04 14.41
N THR A 61 4.64 -1.22 14.68
CA THR A 61 3.59 -1.59 15.65
C THR A 61 4.12 -2.42 16.81
N GLY A 62 5.41 -2.79 16.78
CA GLY A 62 6.08 -3.56 17.82
C GLY A 62 7.57 -3.72 17.53
N ALA A 63 8.28 -4.50 18.34
CA ALA A 63 9.73 -4.69 18.18
C ALA A 63 10.11 -5.27 16.81
N ASP A 64 9.35 -6.28 16.37
CA ASP A 64 9.57 -7.00 15.10
C ASP A 64 8.32 -6.97 14.20
N THR A 65 7.40 -6.04 14.44
CA THR A 65 6.17 -5.90 13.66
C THR A 65 6.02 -4.51 13.05
N ASP A 66 5.64 -4.48 11.79
CA ASP A 66 5.38 -3.27 11.03
C ASP A 66 4.06 -3.41 10.26
N LEU A 67 3.33 -2.31 10.10
CA LEU A 67 2.30 -2.18 9.07
C LEU A 67 2.91 -1.52 7.83
N ALA A 68 2.65 -2.11 6.68
CA ALA A 68 3.10 -1.63 5.39
C ALA A 68 1.92 -1.16 4.55
N PHE A 69 2.12 -0.04 3.86
CA PHE A 69 1.13 0.61 3.01
C PHE A 69 1.71 0.78 1.60
N GLU A 70 1.04 0.22 0.60
CA GLU A 70 1.46 0.33 -0.81
C GLU A 70 0.31 0.65 -1.75
N ALA A 71 0.57 1.51 -2.73
CA ALA A 71 -0.40 1.83 -3.76
C ALA A 71 -0.50 0.69 -4.79
N ARG A 72 -1.70 0.11 -4.93
CA ARG A 72 -2.05 -0.86 -5.96
C ARG A 72 -2.82 -0.17 -7.07
N GLY A 73 -2.43 -0.45 -8.31
CA GLY A 73 -3.03 0.14 -9.50
C GLY A 73 -2.67 -0.69 -10.74
N PRO A 74 -3.28 -0.45 -11.90
CA PRO A 74 -3.23 -1.32 -13.06
C PRO A 74 -1.94 -1.09 -13.84
N VAL A 75 -0.80 -1.41 -13.22
CA VAL A 75 0.55 -1.18 -13.75
C VAL A 75 1.46 -2.36 -13.41
N GLY A 76 2.32 -2.73 -14.35
CA GLY A 76 3.23 -3.87 -14.19
C GLY A 76 2.48 -5.18 -13.90
N ASN A 77 2.86 -5.86 -12.82
CA ASN A 77 2.24 -7.13 -12.41
C ASN A 77 0.75 -6.98 -12.03
N ASP A 78 0.32 -5.77 -11.67
CA ASP A 78 -1.05 -5.48 -11.27
C ASP A 78 -1.93 -5.04 -12.45
N ARG A 79 -1.48 -5.15 -13.70
CA ARG A 79 -2.21 -4.66 -14.89
C ARG A 79 -3.66 -5.16 -15.02
N THR A 80 -3.99 -6.32 -14.45
CA THR A 80 -5.33 -6.91 -14.44
C THR A 80 -6.05 -6.74 -13.10
N ALA A 81 -5.47 -5.98 -12.15
CA ALA A 81 -6.11 -5.69 -10.88
C ALA A 81 -7.42 -4.93 -11.12
N CYS A 82 -8.51 -5.56 -10.73
CA CYS A 82 -9.87 -5.08 -10.82
C CYS A 82 -10.21 -4.00 -9.77
N LYS A 83 -9.47 -3.98 -8.65
CA LYS A 83 -9.58 -2.97 -7.59
C LYS A 83 -8.22 -2.29 -7.41
N GLN A 84 -8.28 -1.03 -6.98
CA GLN A 84 -7.11 -0.14 -6.83
C GLN A 84 -7.27 0.60 -5.50
N GLY A 85 -6.15 1.05 -4.93
CA GLY A 85 -6.17 1.73 -3.65
C GLY A 85 -4.89 1.48 -2.87
N ILE A 86 -4.99 1.64 -1.56
CA ILE A 86 -3.87 1.41 -0.64
C ILE A 86 -4.02 0.05 0.01
N LEU A 87 -3.14 -0.88 -0.36
CA LEU A 87 -3.08 -2.18 0.31
C LEU A 87 -2.33 -2.02 1.63
N VAL A 88 -2.93 -2.55 2.69
CA VAL A 88 -2.35 -2.60 4.03
C VAL A 88 -2.02 -4.06 4.35
N TYR A 89 -0.84 -4.29 4.91
CA TYR A 89 -0.46 -5.62 5.39
C TYR A 89 0.47 -5.54 6.60
N ARG A 90 0.31 -6.49 7.51
CA ARG A 90 1.21 -6.71 8.63
C ARG A 90 2.45 -7.42 8.15
N VAL A 91 3.58 -7.00 8.67
CA VAL A 91 4.88 -7.62 8.48
C VAL A 91 5.37 -8.08 9.84
N ARG A 92 5.80 -9.34 9.93
CA ARG A 92 6.44 -9.93 11.11
C ARG A 92 7.87 -10.32 10.73
N ALA A 93 8.86 -9.62 11.26
CA ALA A 93 10.27 -9.81 10.92
C ALA A 93 10.95 -10.91 11.76
N GLY A 94 10.38 -11.29 12.90
CA GLY A 94 10.94 -12.28 13.84
C GLY A 94 10.36 -13.70 13.75
N VAL A 95 9.45 -13.98 12.80
CA VAL A 95 8.83 -15.32 12.67
C VAL A 95 9.72 -16.27 11.85
N GLU A 96 9.77 -17.54 12.27
CA GLU A 96 10.44 -18.60 11.52
C GLU A 96 9.79 -18.77 10.12
N SER A 97 10.61 -19.16 9.14
CA SER A 97 10.16 -19.34 7.76
C SER A 97 9.15 -20.49 7.65
N GLY A 98 7.85 -20.17 7.60
CA GLY A 98 6.78 -21.15 7.40
C GLY A 98 5.38 -20.56 7.62
N GLU A 99 5.22 -19.70 8.63
CA GLU A 99 3.92 -19.08 8.98
C GLU A 99 3.58 -17.80 8.19
N GLY A 100 4.44 -17.41 7.24
CA GLY A 100 4.26 -16.22 6.41
C GLY A 100 4.61 -14.92 7.13
N PRO A 101 5.67 -14.21 6.74
CA PRO A 101 6.06 -12.93 7.36
C PRO A 101 5.15 -11.77 6.95
N VAL A 102 4.16 -12.00 6.08
CA VAL A 102 3.26 -10.99 5.52
C VAL A 102 1.82 -11.48 5.64
N ASP A 103 0.95 -10.64 6.20
CA ASP A 103 -0.48 -10.89 6.35
C ASP A 103 -1.28 -9.69 5.83
N VAL A 104 -2.10 -9.91 4.80
CA VAL A 104 -2.88 -8.83 4.15
C VAL A 104 -4.06 -8.48 5.04
N VAL A 105 -4.21 -7.18 5.33
CA VAL A 105 -5.37 -6.70 6.07
C VAL A 105 -6.48 -6.35 5.09
N ASP A 106 -7.63 -6.97 5.27
CA ASP A 106 -8.82 -6.69 4.49
C ASP A 106 -9.55 -5.44 5.01
N ALA A 107 -9.61 -4.40 4.17
CA ALA A 107 -10.39 -3.20 4.49
C ALA A 107 -11.90 -3.41 4.36
N HIS A 108 -12.34 -4.48 3.69
CA HIS A 108 -13.73 -4.75 3.36
C HIS A 108 -14.15 -6.19 3.73
N PRO A 109 -14.02 -6.62 5.01
CA PRO A 109 -14.17 -8.02 5.46
C PRO A 109 -15.58 -8.63 5.33
N HIS A 110 -16.53 -7.88 4.78
CA HIS A 110 -17.92 -8.29 4.57
C HIS A 110 -18.33 -8.27 3.10
N THR A 111 -17.40 -7.93 2.22
CA THR A 111 -17.60 -7.96 0.77
C THR A 111 -16.46 -8.74 0.12
N GLU A 112 -16.58 -8.93 -1.18
CA GLU A 112 -15.58 -9.57 -1.99
C GLU A 112 -15.68 -9.04 -3.41
N ALA A 113 -14.64 -9.26 -4.21
CA ALA A 113 -14.62 -8.76 -5.57
C ALA A 113 -13.97 -9.74 -6.56
N CYS A 114 -14.20 -9.46 -7.84
CA CYS A 114 -13.43 -10.03 -8.93
C CYS A 114 -13.52 -11.55 -9.04
N TRP A 115 -14.70 -12.10 -8.77
CA TRP A 115 -15.07 -13.50 -8.84
C TRP A 115 -14.53 -14.28 -10.04
N GLU A 116 -14.51 -13.65 -11.22
CA GLU A 116 -14.06 -14.29 -12.46
C GLU A 116 -12.53 -14.30 -12.62
N ASN A 117 -11.82 -13.42 -11.91
CA ASN A 117 -10.41 -13.10 -12.16
C ASN A 117 -9.50 -13.22 -10.93
N SER A 118 -10.07 -13.42 -9.74
CA SER A 118 -9.33 -13.58 -8.48
C SER A 118 -9.32 -15.04 -8.07
N VAL A 119 -8.14 -15.55 -7.72
CA VAL A 119 -7.98 -16.86 -7.07
C VAL A 119 -8.47 -16.86 -5.61
N TYR A 120 -8.67 -15.67 -5.03
CA TYR A 120 -9.21 -15.49 -3.69
C TYR A 120 -10.07 -14.21 -3.64
N PRO A 121 -11.36 -14.31 -4.02
CA PRO A 121 -12.27 -13.15 -4.08
C PRO A 121 -12.38 -12.32 -2.79
N PRO A 122 -12.36 -12.91 -1.58
CA PRO A 122 -12.49 -12.13 -0.33
C PRO A 122 -11.37 -11.11 -0.07
N LEU A 123 -10.19 -11.22 -0.70
CA LEU A 123 -9.14 -10.19 -0.58
C LEU A 123 -8.98 -9.35 -1.85
N ALA A 124 -9.82 -9.56 -2.85
CA ALA A 124 -9.70 -8.85 -4.12
C ALA A 124 -10.07 -7.37 -4.01
N ASP A 125 -10.86 -6.99 -3.00
CA ASP A 125 -11.21 -5.63 -2.59
C ASP A 125 -10.54 -5.20 -1.28
N ALA A 126 -9.54 -5.93 -0.79
CA ALA A 126 -8.79 -5.55 0.41
C ALA A 126 -8.18 -4.12 0.42
N PRO A 127 -7.74 -3.52 -0.71
CA PRO A 127 -7.21 -2.16 -0.69
C PRO A 127 -8.22 -1.11 -0.22
N VAL A 128 -7.78 -0.16 0.61
CA VAL A 128 -8.56 1.03 0.99
C VAL A 128 -8.73 1.94 -0.22
N SER A 129 -9.97 2.27 -0.57
CA SER A 129 -10.33 3.02 -1.79
C SER A 129 -10.15 4.52 -1.63
N LEU A 130 -10.14 5.25 -2.76
CA LEU A 130 -10.13 6.72 -2.76
C LEU A 130 -11.33 7.29 -2.00
N GLY A 131 -11.08 8.21 -1.08
CA GLY A 131 -12.08 8.86 -0.23
C GLY A 131 -12.39 8.08 1.05
N GLU A 132 -11.89 6.84 1.19
CA GLU A 132 -12.13 6.03 2.37
C GLU A 132 -11.12 6.32 3.49
N SER A 133 -11.54 5.96 4.69
CA SER A 133 -10.68 5.89 5.85
C SER A 133 -10.84 4.53 6.52
N PHE A 134 -9.71 3.97 6.94
CA PHE A 134 -9.64 2.65 7.56
C PHE A 134 -8.70 2.68 8.77
N THR A 135 -9.13 2.13 9.89
CA THR A 135 -8.29 1.91 11.07
C THR A 135 -8.00 0.43 11.18
N VAL A 136 -6.71 0.08 11.17
CA VAL A 136 -6.27 -1.32 11.22
C VAL A 136 -6.68 -1.92 12.57
N PRO A 137 -7.53 -2.97 12.58
CA PRO A 137 -7.98 -3.60 13.82
C PRO A 137 -6.79 -4.10 14.64
N GLY A 138 -6.76 -3.85 15.94
CA GLY A 138 -5.69 -4.32 16.84
C GLY A 138 -4.39 -3.49 16.85
N ASP A 139 -4.09 -2.73 15.78
CA ASP A 139 -2.91 -1.84 15.76
C ASP A 139 -3.27 -0.37 15.99
N GLY A 140 -4.52 0.03 15.75
CA GLY A 140 -5.00 1.41 15.93
C GLY A 140 -4.45 2.42 14.91
N VAL A 141 -3.63 1.97 13.95
CA VAL A 141 -3.10 2.81 12.88
C VAL A 141 -4.21 3.13 11.88
N LYS A 142 -4.43 4.42 11.63
CA LYS A 142 -5.45 4.90 10.70
C LYS A 142 -4.79 5.33 9.38
N VAL A 143 -5.39 4.95 8.27
CA VAL A 143 -5.09 5.46 6.93
C VAL A 143 -6.32 6.15 6.34
N GLU A 144 -6.09 7.29 5.70
CA GLU A 144 -7.08 8.06 4.94
C GLU A 144 -6.54 8.21 3.52
N VAL A 145 -7.31 7.79 2.51
CA VAL A 145 -6.88 7.86 1.10
C VAL A 145 -7.52 9.10 0.49
N GLU A 146 -6.80 10.22 0.54
CA GLU A 146 -7.37 11.54 0.26
C GLU A 146 -7.53 11.83 -1.23
N GLU A 147 -6.52 11.47 -2.03
CA GLU A 147 -6.44 11.90 -3.41
C GLU A 147 -5.74 10.87 -4.29
N ARG A 148 -6.14 10.81 -5.55
CA ARG A 148 -5.32 10.25 -6.62
C ARG A 148 -4.87 11.38 -7.53
N THR A 149 -3.56 11.62 -7.59
CA THR A 149 -2.98 12.72 -8.36
C THR A 149 -3.22 12.53 -9.85
N PRO A 150 -3.16 13.59 -10.67
CA PRO A 150 -3.27 13.48 -12.12
C PRO A 150 -2.28 12.48 -12.73
N ALA A 151 -1.09 12.34 -12.14
CA ALA A 151 -0.07 11.39 -12.57
C ALA A 151 -0.34 9.93 -12.16
N GLY A 152 -1.34 9.68 -11.32
CA GLY A 152 -1.74 8.35 -10.85
C GLY A 152 -1.07 7.90 -9.55
N ALA A 153 -0.39 8.80 -8.84
CA ALA A 153 0.07 8.55 -7.46
C ALA A 153 -1.09 8.78 -6.46
N TRP A 154 -0.91 8.33 -5.23
CA TRP A 154 -1.96 8.31 -4.20
C TRP A 154 -1.52 9.13 -2.99
N THR A 155 -2.27 10.18 -2.66
CA THR A 155 -2.05 10.95 -1.44
C THR A 155 -2.81 10.31 -0.30
N VAL A 156 -2.08 10.01 0.78
CA VAL A 156 -2.59 9.35 1.97
C VAL A 156 -2.22 10.14 3.21
N ARG A 157 -3.05 10.04 4.23
CA ARG A 157 -2.72 10.47 5.59
C ARG A 157 -2.72 9.26 6.50
N ILE A 158 -1.57 9.00 7.11
CA ILE A 158 -1.35 7.86 8.00
C ILE A 158 -1.16 8.41 9.42
N THR A 159 -1.99 7.96 10.35
CA THR A 159 -1.92 8.31 11.76
C THR A 159 -1.49 7.06 12.53
N PRO A 160 -0.29 7.04 13.14
CA PRO A 160 0.15 5.93 13.97
C PRO A 160 -0.80 5.70 15.15
N GLY A 161 -0.90 4.45 15.61
CA GLY A 161 -1.62 4.11 16.83
C GLY A 161 -0.86 4.57 18.06
N GLU A 162 -1.53 4.59 19.21
CA GLU A 162 -0.86 4.86 20.49
C GLU A 162 0.19 3.77 20.76
N GLY A 163 1.48 4.14 20.87
CA GLY A 163 2.59 3.22 21.11
C GLY A 163 3.43 2.84 19.87
N ALA A 164 3.13 3.40 18.70
CA ALA A 164 3.89 3.26 17.45
C ALA A 164 5.06 4.27 17.29
#